data_AF-A0A2X2SQD5-F1
#
_entry.id   AF-A0A2X2SQD5-F1
#
_cell.length_a   1.000
_cell.length_b   1.000
_cell.length_c   1.000
_cell.angle_alpha   90.00
_cell.angle_beta   90.00
_cell.angle_gamma   90.00
#
_symmetry.space_group_name_H-M   'P 1'
#
loop_
_entity.id
_entity.type
_entity.pdbx_description
1 polymer ?
#
loop_
_entity_poly.entity_id
_entity_poly.type
_entity_poly.pdbx_seq_one_letter_code
_entity_poly.pdbx_strand_id
1 'polypeptide(L)'
;MNTKTLEDLEFPIVLSHLSDLCLTELGKKYALRIKPFDNQETLLLALNQTNEYLSSFDNNNTIPSHYCESITSEIKLLSIENALLEVSSIRKIHRINEVVNTQILFFKKFKTLYPTLFETADSIEYTTELLNAIDKVLDKYGEIKNEASPTLGNIRRELSALKGKLNESFNRALAEYNTADYLDDIRETVIENRRVLAVKAMYRRKVQGTAWGSSKTGSIVYIEPRQTEIYSRELSNLLYDEKEEIQCILRDLTAFISQFADLLKDYQRYITAVDIICAKAKYAHQMNALLPEITQERELFLREAYHPLLYLSNAKKGVTTFPQP
;
A
#
# COMPACT_ATOMS: atom_id res chain seq x y z
N MET A 1 7.32 -36.35 -8.24
CA MET A 1 8.50 -36.66 -7.41
C MET A 1 8.08 -36.92 -5.98
N ASN A 2 8.73 -37.85 -5.28
CA ASN A 2 8.51 -38.09 -3.85
C ASN A 2 9.18 -36.98 -3.01
N THR A 3 8.56 -36.56 -1.91
CA THR A 3 9.06 -35.53 -0.97
C THR A 3 10.50 -35.82 -0.54
N LYS A 4 10.83 -37.09 -0.25
CA LYS A 4 12.17 -37.49 0.16
C LYS A 4 13.26 -37.12 -0.87
N THR A 5 12.97 -37.28 -2.16
CA THR A 5 13.91 -36.90 -3.23
C THR A 5 14.16 -35.40 -3.28
N LEU A 6 13.13 -34.57 -2.99
CA LEU A 6 13.30 -33.12 -2.95
C LEU A 6 14.12 -32.68 -1.74
N GLU A 7 13.98 -33.37 -0.61
CA GLU A 7 14.83 -33.16 0.58
C GLU A 7 16.28 -33.56 0.31
N ASP A 8 16.51 -34.74 -0.27
CA ASP A 8 17.85 -35.23 -0.61
C ASP A 8 18.58 -34.32 -1.63
N LEU A 9 17.84 -33.64 -2.51
CA LEU A 9 18.36 -32.66 -3.47
C LEU A 9 18.46 -31.24 -2.90
N GLU A 10 18.20 -31.05 -1.61
CA GLU A 10 18.20 -29.74 -0.93
C GLU A 10 17.28 -28.71 -1.62
N PHE A 11 16.26 -29.17 -2.34
CA PHE A 11 15.35 -28.30 -3.09
C PHE A 11 14.64 -27.25 -2.21
N PRO A 12 14.24 -27.54 -0.95
CA PRO A 12 13.72 -26.52 -0.04
C PRO A 12 14.67 -25.34 0.18
N ILE A 13 16.00 -25.56 0.15
CA ILE A 13 17.00 -24.48 0.28
C ILE A 13 16.98 -23.59 -0.96
N VAL A 14 16.88 -24.19 -2.15
CA VAL A 14 16.71 -23.45 -3.42
C VAL A 14 15.44 -22.60 -3.39
N LEU A 15 14.32 -23.17 -2.91
CA LEU A 15 13.07 -22.43 -2.76
C LEU A 15 13.17 -21.28 -1.75
N SER A 16 13.92 -21.47 -0.65
CA SER A 16 14.20 -20.40 0.32
C SER A 16 14.98 -19.26 -0.32
N HIS A 17 16.07 -19.56 -1.03
CA HIS A 17 16.84 -18.55 -1.75
C HIS A 17 15.99 -17.80 -2.77
N LEU A 18 15.13 -18.51 -3.49
CA LEU A 18 14.22 -17.91 -4.45
C LEU A 18 13.20 -16.98 -3.78
N SER A 19 12.62 -17.42 -2.66
CA SER A 19 11.70 -16.61 -1.85
C SER A 19 12.35 -15.31 -1.40
N ASP A 20 13.61 -15.34 -0.96
CA ASP A 20 14.35 -14.14 -0.52
C ASP A 20 14.54 -13.09 -1.64
N LEU A 21 14.43 -13.50 -2.91
CA LEU A 21 14.57 -12.63 -4.08
C LEU A 21 13.24 -12.00 -4.56
N CYS A 22 12.11 -12.48 -4.06
CA CYS A 22 10.78 -11.94 -4.34
C CYS A 22 10.57 -10.58 -3.66
N LEU A 23 9.88 -9.67 -4.37
CA LEU A 23 9.56 -8.33 -3.88
C LEU A 23 8.27 -8.31 -3.04
N THR A 24 7.34 -9.21 -3.32
CA THR A 24 6.00 -9.24 -2.73
C THR A 24 5.84 -10.38 -1.73
N GLU A 25 5.01 -10.19 -0.71
CA GLU A 25 4.74 -11.22 0.30
C GLU A 25 4.05 -12.46 -0.28
N LEU A 26 3.22 -12.30 -1.32
CA LEU A 26 2.65 -13.44 -2.04
C LEU A 26 3.70 -14.14 -2.89
N GLY A 27 4.58 -13.40 -3.58
CA GLY A 27 5.71 -13.98 -4.32
C GLY A 27 6.56 -14.87 -3.42
N LYS A 28 6.98 -14.37 -2.25
CA LYS A 28 7.71 -15.15 -1.22
C LYS A 28 6.96 -16.44 -0.84
N LYS A 29 5.68 -16.30 -0.47
CA LYS A 29 4.83 -17.43 -0.06
C LYS A 29 4.67 -18.49 -1.16
N TYR A 30 4.49 -18.08 -2.40
CA TYR A 30 4.29 -19.00 -3.53
C TYR A 30 5.59 -19.56 -4.08
N ALA A 31 6.71 -18.85 -3.97
CA ALA A 31 8.05 -19.35 -4.28
C ALA A 31 8.37 -20.62 -3.47
N LEU A 32 8.06 -20.62 -2.17
CA LEU A 32 8.22 -21.79 -1.29
C LEU A 32 7.34 -22.99 -1.64
N ARG A 33 6.38 -22.84 -2.57
CA ARG A 33 5.43 -23.88 -2.97
C ARG A 33 5.69 -24.42 -4.37
N ILE A 34 6.70 -23.90 -5.06
CA ILE A 34 7.06 -24.34 -6.41
C ILE A 34 7.41 -25.82 -6.39
N LYS A 35 6.98 -26.53 -7.44
CA LYS A 35 7.31 -27.93 -7.68
C LYS A 35 7.85 -28.06 -9.11
N PRO A 36 8.64 -29.10 -9.40
CA PRO A 36 9.03 -29.42 -10.78
C PRO A 36 7.79 -29.53 -11.68
N PHE A 37 7.88 -28.99 -12.89
CA PHE A 37 6.81 -29.07 -13.88
C PHE A 37 6.64 -30.51 -14.38
N ASP A 38 5.40 -30.90 -14.67
CA ASP A 38 5.01 -32.22 -15.18
C ASP A 38 4.54 -32.19 -16.65
N ASN A 39 4.45 -30.99 -17.24
CA ASN A 39 4.14 -30.77 -18.66
C ASN A 39 5.27 -29.95 -19.32
N GLN A 40 5.65 -30.36 -20.52
CA GLN A 40 6.66 -29.69 -21.34
C GLN A 40 6.26 -28.26 -21.73
N GLU A 41 4.99 -28.02 -22.03
CA GLU A 41 4.53 -26.69 -22.46
C GLU A 41 4.71 -25.62 -21.36
N THR A 42 4.28 -25.95 -20.13
CA THR A 42 4.42 -25.05 -18.98
C THR A 42 5.88 -24.86 -18.56
N LEU A 43 6.70 -25.92 -18.69
CA LEU A 43 8.14 -25.85 -18.48
C LEU A 43 8.80 -24.86 -19.47
N LEU A 44 8.54 -25.03 -20.77
CA LEU A 44 9.15 -24.21 -21.81
C LEU A 44 8.74 -22.75 -21.69
N LEU A 45 7.46 -22.48 -21.42
CA LEU A 45 6.97 -21.13 -21.15
C LEU A 45 7.71 -20.51 -19.95
N ALA A 46 7.80 -21.22 -18.83
CA ALA A 46 8.46 -20.71 -17.63
C ALA A 46 9.97 -20.46 -17.83
N LEU A 47 10.65 -21.32 -18.60
CA LEU A 47 12.05 -21.14 -18.96
C LEU A 47 12.25 -19.89 -19.83
N ASN A 48 11.45 -19.73 -20.88
CA ASN A 48 11.51 -18.57 -21.77
C ASN A 48 11.22 -17.25 -21.03
N GLN A 49 10.17 -17.22 -20.21
CA GLN A 49 9.85 -16.03 -19.40
C GLN A 49 10.98 -15.66 -18.42
N THR A 50 11.60 -16.67 -17.80
CA THR A 50 12.75 -16.44 -16.91
C THR A 50 13.93 -15.86 -17.69
N ASN A 51 14.21 -16.40 -18.88
CA ASN A 51 15.30 -15.93 -19.73
C ASN A 51 15.05 -14.53 -20.31
N GLU A 52 13.82 -14.23 -20.74
CA GLU A 52 13.39 -12.90 -21.16
C GLU A 52 13.59 -11.89 -20.03
N TYR A 53 13.12 -12.21 -18.82
CA TYR A 53 13.29 -11.32 -17.66
C TYR A 53 14.77 -11.15 -17.31
N LEU A 54 15.57 -12.22 -17.32
CA LEU A 54 17.01 -12.17 -17.10
C LEU A 54 17.70 -11.22 -18.09
N SER A 55 17.35 -11.30 -19.38
CA SER A 55 17.91 -10.43 -20.42
C SER A 55 17.62 -8.93 -20.19
N SER A 56 16.56 -8.60 -19.43
CA SER A 56 16.21 -7.22 -19.09
C SER A 56 17.19 -6.56 -18.12
N PHE A 57 18.06 -7.32 -17.45
CA PHE A 57 19.10 -6.79 -16.57
C PHE A 57 20.30 -6.22 -17.35
N ASP A 58 20.53 -6.72 -18.57
CA ASP A 58 21.70 -6.36 -19.37
C ASP A 58 21.39 -5.36 -20.50
N ASN A 59 20.10 -5.02 -20.70
CA ASN A 59 19.66 -4.12 -21.76
C ASN A 59 19.01 -2.83 -21.21
N ASN A 60 18.91 -1.78 -22.05
CA ASN A 60 18.36 -0.47 -21.66
C ASN A 60 16.82 -0.46 -21.49
N ASN A 61 16.14 -1.59 -21.68
CA ASN A 61 14.70 -1.76 -21.58
C ASN A 61 14.36 -2.62 -20.35
N THR A 62 14.81 -2.17 -19.17
CA THR A 62 14.55 -2.87 -17.90
C THR A 62 13.05 -2.94 -17.62
N ILE A 63 12.58 -4.12 -17.22
CA ILE A 63 11.18 -4.34 -16.84
C ILE A 63 10.85 -3.45 -15.62
N PRO A 64 9.74 -2.69 -15.63
CA PRO A 64 9.36 -1.81 -14.53
C PRO A 64 9.18 -2.58 -13.22
N SER A 65 9.30 -1.89 -12.09
CA SER A 65 9.04 -2.50 -10.79
C SER A 65 7.58 -2.97 -10.67
N HIS A 66 7.40 -4.18 -10.16
CA HIS A 66 6.09 -4.80 -9.90
C HIS A 66 5.75 -4.86 -8.40
N TYR A 67 6.43 -4.08 -7.56
CA TYR A 67 6.13 -4.06 -6.13
C TYR A 67 4.74 -3.46 -5.83
N CYS A 68 3.90 -4.26 -5.18
CA CYS A 68 2.66 -3.85 -4.54
C CYS A 68 2.38 -4.70 -3.29
N GLU A 69 1.57 -4.16 -2.38
CA GLU A 69 1.06 -4.93 -1.25
C GLU A 69 -0.01 -5.94 -1.70
N SER A 70 -0.18 -7.01 -0.93
CA SER A 70 -1.29 -7.96 -1.14
C SER A 70 -2.62 -7.28 -0.83
N ILE A 71 -3.59 -7.47 -1.71
CA ILE A 71 -4.99 -7.05 -1.56
C ILE A 71 -5.92 -8.24 -1.22
N THR A 72 -5.37 -9.35 -0.71
CA THR A 72 -6.13 -10.57 -0.37
C THR A 72 -7.27 -10.29 0.63
N SER A 73 -7.04 -9.44 1.62
CA SER A 73 -8.07 -9.01 2.59
C SER A 73 -9.17 -8.19 1.93
N GLU A 74 -8.77 -7.27 1.07
CA GLU A 74 -9.63 -6.35 0.35
C GLU A 74 -10.52 -7.11 -0.64
N ILE A 75 -9.96 -8.04 -1.42
CA ILE A 75 -10.71 -8.92 -2.33
C ILE A 75 -11.77 -9.72 -1.55
N LYS A 76 -11.41 -10.27 -0.38
CA LYS A 76 -12.39 -10.99 0.45
C LYS A 76 -13.48 -10.05 0.95
N LEU A 77 -13.12 -8.85 1.38
CA LEU A 77 -14.06 -7.86 1.87
C LEU A 77 -15.01 -7.39 0.76
N LEU A 78 -14.53 -7.19 -0.47
CA LEU A 78 -15.33 -6.82 -1.64
C LEU A 78 -16.40 -7.87 -2.02
N SER A 79 -16.25 -9.13 -1.58
CA SER A 79 -17.27 -10.17 -1.78
C SER A 79 -18.43 -10.11 -0.78
N ILE A 80 -18.34 -9.23 0.23
CA ILE A 80 -19.35 -9.05 1.26
C ILE A 80 -20.25 -7.86 0.88
N GLU A 81 -21.56 -8.06 0.96
CA GLU A 81 -22.53 -6.99 0.72
C GLU A 81 -22.37 -5.86 1.73
N ASN A 82 -22.45 -4.60 1.27
CA ASN A 82 -22.25 -3.40 2.09
C ASN A 82 -20.87 -3.29 2.77
N ALA A 83 -19.86 -3.97 2.22
CA ALA A 83 -18.47 -3.78 2.63
C ALA A 83 -18.04 -2.31 2.54
N LEU A 84 -17.16 -1.90 3.46
CA LEU A 84 -16.55 -0.58 3.47
C LEU A 84 -15.03 -0.73 3.43
N LEU A 85 -14.40 -0.24 2.37
CA LEU A 85 -12.95 -0.14 2.32
C LEU A 85 -12.48 1.15 2.98
N GLU A 86 -11.45 1.03 3.81
CA GLU A 86 -10.71 2.18 4.29
C GLU A 86 -9.82 2.75 3.18
N VAL A 87 -9.43 4.02 3.34
CA VAL A 87 -8.53 4.73 2.41
C VAL A 87 -7.23 3.95 2.16
N SER A 88 -6.65 3.34 3.21
CA SER A 88 -5.44 2.54 3.11
C SER A 88 -5.61 1.35 2.15
N SER A 89 -6.73 0.64 2.24
CA SER A 89 -7.09 -0.47 1.36
C SER A 89 -7.34 -0.01 -0.08
N ILE A 90 -8.05 1.10 -0.28
CA ILE A 90 -8.27 1.68 -1.61
C ILE A 90 -6.95 2.06 -2.29
N ARG A 91 -5.99 2.60 -1.53
CA ARG A 91 -4.65 2.91 -2.06
C ARG A 91 -3.88 1.68 -2.53
N LYS A 92 -4.00 0.54 -1.83
CA LYS A 92 -3.39 -0.73 -2.30
C LYS A 92 -4.02 -1.19 -3.61
N ILE A 93 -5.34 -1.07 -3.74
CA ILE A 93 -6.08 -1.39 -4.97
C ILE A 93 -5.65 -0.47 -6.13
N HIS A 94 -5.53 0.84 -5.86
CA HIS A 94 -5.00 1.79 -6.83
C HIS A 94 -3.59 1.40 -7.28
N ARG A 95 -2.70 1.10 -6.33
CA ARG A 95 -1.31 0.73 -6.61
C ARG A 95 -1.20 -0.53 -7.48
N ILE A 96 -1.96 -1.59 -7.16
CA ILE A 96 -1.87 -2.82 -7.96
C ILE A 96 -2.39 -2.60 -9.38
N ASN A 97 -3.47 -1.82 -9.56
CA ASN A 97 -3.96 -1.47 -10.90
C ASN A 97 -2.92 -0.66 -11.70
N GLU A 98 -2.33 0.37 -11.09
CA GLU A 98 -1.27 1.18 -11.71
C GLU A 98 -0.09 0.32 -12.18
N VAL A 99 0.38 -0.59 -11.31
CA VAL A 99 1.50 -1.48 -11.61
C VAL A 99 1.15 -2.44 -12.75
N VAL A 100 -0.03 -3.07 -12.72
CA VAL A 100 -0.46 -3.99 -13.77
C VAL A 100 -0.58 -3.27 -15.11
N ASN A 101 -1.25 -2.11 -15.14
CA ASN A 101 -1.36 -1.31 -16.36
C ASN A 101 0.01 -0.90 -16.91
N THR A 102 0.95 -0.54 -16.04
CA THR A 102 2.33 -0.22 -16.43
C THR A 102 3.02 -1.42 -17.09
N GLN A 103 2.87 -2.61 -16.51
CA GLN A 103 3.43 -3.84 -17.07
C GLN A 103 2.82 -4.20 -18.43
N ILE A 104 1.48 -4.14 -18.55
CA ILE A 104 0.76 -4.41 -19.81
C ILE A 104 1.28 -3.50 -20.93
N LEU A 105 1.33 -2.19 -20.68
CA LEU A 105 1.80 -1.22 -21.67
C LEU A 105 3.29 -1.42 -22.01
N PHE A 106 4.11 -1.76 -21.02
CA PHE A 106 5.52 -2.04 -21.22
C PHE A 106 5.73 -3.27 -22.12
N PHE A 107 5.12 -4.41 -21.79
CA PHE A 107 5.29 -5.63 -22.58
C PHE A 107 4.67 -5.50 -23.96
N LYS A 108 3.58 -4.75 -24.12
CA LYS A 108 3.03 -4.41 -25.44
C LYS A 108 4.01 -3.62 -26.30
N LYS A 109 4.72 -2.63 -25.71
CA LYS A 109 5.75 -1.84 -26.40
C LYS A 109 6.97 -2.69 -26.79
N PHE A 110 7.35 -3.65 -25.94
CA PHE A 110 8.55 -4.47 -26.10
C PHE A 110 8.26 -5.93 -26.47
N LYS A 111 7.13 -6.20 -27.12
CA LYS A 111 6.67 -7.57 -27.46
C LYS A 111 7.66 -8.40 -28.30
N THR A 112 8.54 -7.74 -29.07
CA THR A 112 9.57 -8.43 -29.85
C THR A 112 10.75 -8.88 -28.98
N LEU A 113 11.00 -8.17 -27.88
CA LEU A 113 12.07 -8.48 -26.92
C LEU A 113 11.59 -9.43 -25.83
N TYR A 114 10.32 -9.33 -25.44
CA TYR A 114 9.70 -10.10 -24.36
C TYR A 114 8.40 -10.80 -24.83
N PRO A 115 8.45 -11.70 -25.83
CA PRO A 115 7.25 -12.27 -26.43
C PRO A 115 6.41 -13.12 -25.45
N THR A 116 7.03 -13.99 -24.66
CA THR A 116 6.26 -14.87 -23.74
C THR A 116 5.75 -14.15 -22.50
N LEU A 117 6.47 -13.12 -22.04
CA LEU A 117 5.95 -12.20 -21.02
C LEU A 117 4.81 -11.34 -21.57
N PHE A 118 4.91 -10.89 -22.82
CA PHE A 118 3.84 -10.17 -23.50
C PHE A 118 2.58 -11.02 -23.62
N GLU A 119 2.66 -12.28 -24.06
CA GLU A 119 1.50 -13.17 -24.15
C GLU A 119 0.75 -13.30 -22.81
N THR A 120 1.50 -13.39 -21.70
CA THR A 120 0.88 -13.43 -20.36
C THR A 120 0.25 -12.09 -19.99
N ALA A 121 0.93 -10.97 -20.25
CA ALA A 121 0.41 -9.64 -19.93
C ALA A 121 -0.81 -9.25 -20.79
N ASP A 122 -0.84 -9.64 -22.07
CA ASP A 122 -1.92 -9.35 -23.02
C ASP A 122 -3.21 -10.11 -22.68
N SER A 123 -3.10 -11.22 -21.93
CA SER A 123 -4.26 -11.94 -21.38
C SER A 123 -4.93 -11.23 -20.20
N ILE A 124 -4.27 -10.24 -19.60
CA ILE A 124 -4.79 -9.48 -18.47
C ILE A 124 -5.53 -8.25 -19.01
N GLU A 125 -6.75 -8.03 -18.53
CA GLU A 125 -7.54 -6.86 -18.92
C GLU A 125 -6.84 -5.56 -18.48
N TYR A 126 -6.82 -4.58 -19.39
CA TYR A 126 -6.35 -3.22 -19.10
C TYR A 126 -7.53 -2.31 -18.83
N THR A 127 -7.53 -1.59 -17.70
CA THR A 127 -8.57 -0.59 -17.41
C THR A 127 -8.02 0.63 -16.67
N THR A 128 -8.49 1.82 -17.08
CA THR A 128 -8.25 3.08 -16.36
C THR A 128 -9.46 3.53 -15.55
N GLU A 129 -10.60 2.85 -15.67
CA GLU A 129 -11.85 3.23 -15.00
C GLU A 129 -11.69 3.23 -13.48
N LEU A 130 -11.05 2.18 -12.94
CA LEU A 130 -10.77 2.06 -11.51
C LEU A 130 -9.84 3.16 -11.00
N LEU A 131 -8.75 3.46 -11.72
CA LEU A 131 -7.81 4.54 -11.35
C LEU A 131 -8.53 5.88 -11.36
N ASN A 132 -9.25 6.19 -12.44
CA ASN A 132 -9.99 7.44 -12.58
C ASN A 132 -11.07 7.62 -11.49
N ALA A 133 -11.75 6.55 -11.08
CA ALA A 133 -12.74 6.60 -10.01
C ALA A 133 -12.09 6.88 -8.65
N ILE A 134 -10.98 6.21 -8.34
CA ILE A 134 -10.22 6.43 -7.11
C ILE A 134 -9.61 7.83 -7.09
N ASP A 135 -9.01 8.28 -8.19
CA ASP A 135 -8.39 9.59 -8.32
C ASP A 135 -9.38 10.75 -8.27
N LYS A 136 -10.68 10.53 -8.54
CA LYS A 136 -11.71 11.55 -8.30
C LYS A 136 -11.95 11.77 -6.81
N VAL A 137 -11.76 10.75 -5.99
CA VAL A 137 -12.04 10.78 -4.54
C VAL A 137 -10.78 11.09 -3.74
N LEU A 138 -9.66 10.46 -4.06
CA LEU A 138 -8.41 10.57 -3.33
C LEU A 138 -7.40 11.44 -4.07
N ASP A 139 -6.55 12.13 -3.31
CA ASP A 139 -5.38 12.81 -3.82
C ASP A 139 -4.11 11.95 -3.74
N LYS A 140 -2.98 12.51 -4.18
CA LYS A 140 -1.67 11.83 -4.18
C LYS A 140 -1.15 11.50 -2.77
N TYR A 141 -1.64 12.18 -1.73
CA TYR A 141 -1.28 11.92 -0.34
C TYR A 141 -2.20 10.89 0.33
N GLY A 142 -3.32 10.56 -0.32
CA GLY A 142 -4.35 9.67 0.22
C GLY A 142 -5.39 10.41 1.04
N GLU A 143 -5.53 11.73 0.87
CA GLU A 143 -6.61 12.49 1.48
C GLU A 143 -7.83 12.51 0.57
N ILE A 144 -9.02 12.47 1.17
CA ILE A 144 -10.27 12.62 0.41
C ILE A 144 -10.38 14.08 -0.04
N LYS A 145 -10.53 14.29 -1.34
CA LYS A 145 -10.64 15.60 -1.97
C LYS A 145 -11.92 16.33 -1.55
N ASN A 146 -11.87 17.66 -1.51
CA ASN A 146 -13.07 18.47 -1.28
C ASN A 146 -14.11 18.26 -2.37
N GLU A 147 -13.64 17.99 -3.59
CA GLU A 147 -14.44 17.78 -4.80
C GLU A 147 -15.01 16.36 -4.90
N ALA A 148 -14.67 15.47 -3.95
CA ALA A 148 -15.19 14.11 -3.92
C ALA A 148 -16.73 14.09 -3.79
N SER A 149 -17.31 15.09 -3.12
CA SER A 149 -18.74 15.39 -3.20
C SER A 149 -19.02 16.89 -2.98
N PRO A 150 -20.09 17.44 -3.57
CA PRO A 150 -20.52 18.82 -3.29
C PRO A 150 -20.82 19.06 -1.80
N THR A 151 -21.38 18.05 -1.13
CA THR A 151 -21.71 18.10 0.30
C THR A 151 -20.45 18.23 1.16
N LEU A 152 -19.43 17.41 0.90
CA LEU A 152 -18.15 17.48 1.63
C LEU A 152 -17.47 18.83 1.43
N GLY A 153 -17.45 19.33 0.18
CA GLY A 153 -16.93 20.66 -0.13
C GLY A 153 -17.67 21.79 0.60
N ASN A 154 -18.98 21.67 0.80
CA ASN A 154 -19.75 22.63 1.59
C ASN A 154 -19.39 22.55 3.08
N ILE A 155 -19.42 21.35 3.66
CA ILE A 155 -19.10 21.12 5.08
C ILE A 155 -17.70 21.66 5.41
N ARG A 156 -16.69 21.38 4.57
CA ARG A 156 -15.33 21.86 4.80
C ARG A 156 -15.18 23.38 4.72
N ARG A 157 -15.95 24.04 3.84
CA ARG A 157 -16.00 25.52 3.79
C ARG A 157 -16.65 26.10 5.05
N GLU A 158 -17.74 25.50 5.51
CA GLU A 158 -18.41 25.89 6.75
C GLU A 158 -17.50 25.68 7.96
N LEU A 159 -16.81 24.53 8.05
CA LEU A 159 -15.80 24.26 9.07
C LEU A 159 -14.70 25.32 9.10
N SER A 160 -14.19 25.71 7.92
CA SER A 160 -13.15 26.75 7.82
C SER A 160 -13.65 28.11 8.33
N ALA A 161 -14.84 28.54 7.88
CA ALA A 161 -15.44 29.79 8.32
C ALA A 161 -15.76 29.80 9.82
N LEU A 162 -16.27 28.68 10.35
CA LEU A 162 -16.61 28.53 11.76
C LEU A 162 -15.37 28.53 12.66
N LYS A 163 -14.28 27.86 12.25
CA LYS A 163 -12.99 27.92 12.96
C LYS A 163 -12.49 29.37 13.06
N GLY A 164 -12.66 30.18 12.01
CA GLY A 164 -12.37 31.61 12.03
C GLY A 164 -13.19 32.35 13.09
N LYS A 165 -14.52 32.19 13.08
CA LYS A 165 -15.43 32.82 14.06
C LYS A 165 -15.14 32.38 15.50
N LEU A 166 -14.85 31.09 15.71
CA LEU A 166 -14.48 30.54 17.00
C LEU A 166 -13.19 31.20 17.53
N ASN A 167 -12.19 31.33 16.67
CA ASN A 167 -10.91 31.96 17.01
C ASN A 167 -11.08 33.46 17.36
N GLU A 168 -11.87 34.19 16.59
CA GLU A 168 -12.20 35.60 16.87
C GLU A 168 -12.95 35.75 18.21
N SER A 169 -13.95 34.91 18.46
CA SER A 169 -14.73 34.92 19.70
C SER A 169 -13.83 34.60 20.91
N PHE A 170 -12.96 33.59 20.77
CA PHE A 170 -12.01 33.24 21.80
C PHE A 170 -11.03 34.39 22.09
N ASN A 171 -10.45 35.01 21.06
CA ASN A 171 -9.50 36.12 21.22
C ASN A 171 -10.16 37.33 21.90
N ARG A 172 -11.45 37.59 21.65
CA ARG A 172 -12.21 38.64 22.33
C ARG A 172 -12.36 38.35 23.82
N ALA A 173 -12.75 37.12 24.17
CA ALA A 173 -12.84 36.69 25.56
C ALA A 173 -11.47 36.72 26.25
N LEU A 174 -10.42 36.26 25.58
CA LEU A 174 -9.04 36.29 26.06
C LEU A 174 -8.62 37.73 26.39
N ALA A 175 -8.86 38.68 25.48
CA ALA A 175 -8.53 40.09 25.69
C ALA A 175 -9.30 40.69 26.87
N GLU A 176 -10.62 40.45 26.93
CA GLU A 176 -11.50 40.94 28.00
C GLU A 176 -11.02 40.48 29.39
N TYR A 177 -10.78 39.17 29.56
CA TYR A 177 -10.39 38.62 30.84
C TYR A 177 -8.91 38.86 31.18
N ASN A 178 -8.05 39.07 30.18
CA ASN A 178 -6.67 39.50 30.39
C ASN A 178 -6.61 40.94 30.91
N THR A 179 -7.39 41.86 30.33
CA THR A 179 -7.49 43.26 30.81
C THR A 179 -8.05 43.32 32.23
N ALA A 180 -8.92 42.39 32.60
CA ALA A 180 -9.45 42.27 33.96
C ALA A 180 -8.47 41.64 34.99
N ASP A 181 -7.27 41.22 34.56
CA ASP A 181 -6.26 40.50 35.37
C ASP A 181 -6.76 39.18 35.99
N TYR A 182 -7.73 38.53 35.33
CA TYR A 182 -8.31 37.26 35.81
C TYR A 182 -7.51 36.03 35.38
N LEU A 183 -6.67 36.19 34.36
CA LEU A 183 -5.89 35.11 33.78
C LEU A 183 -4.54 34.94 34.47
N ASP A 184 -4.03 33.71 34.45
CA ASP A 184 -2.67 33.36 34.83
C ASP A 184 -1.66 33.83 33.77
N ASP A 185 -0.36 33.79 34.05
CA ASP A 185 0.70 34.25 33.14
C ASP A 185 0.70 33.48 31.81
N ILE A 186 0.32 32.20 31.83
CA ILE A 186 0.17 31.38 30.61
C ILE A 186 -1.02 31.82 29.75
N ARG A 187 -2.03 32.47 30.35
CA ARG A 187 -3.26 33.03 29.77
C ARG A 187 -4.22 32.06 29.09
N GLU A 188 -3.70 31.16 28.26
CA GLU A 188 -4.46 30.16 27.53
C GLU A 188 -3.69 28.85 27.43
N THR A 189 -4.41 27.77 27.18
CA THR A 189 -3.83 26.46 26.89
C THR A 189 -4.82 25.62 26.08
N VAL A 190 -4.44 24.40 25.72
CA VAL A 190 -5.31 23.42 25.07
C VAL A 190 -5.54 22.23 26.01
N ILE A 191 -6.81 21.93 26.29
CA ILE A 191 -7.24 20.76 27.08
C ILE A 191 -8.18 19.93 26.22
N GLU A 192 -7.91 18.64 26.04
CA GLU A 192 -8.73 17.73 25.22
C GLU A 192 -9.04 18.30 23.81
N ASN A 193 -8.03 18.84 23.13
CA ASN A 193 -8.15 19.54 21.83
C ASN A 193 -9.04 20.80 21.84
N ARG A 194 -9.41 21.34 23.00
CA ARG A 194 -10.15 22.59 23.15
C ARG A 194 -9.23 23.70 23.63
N ARG A 195 -9.29 24.85 22.97
CA ARG A 195 -8.62 26.07 23.44
C ARG A 195 -9.40 26.62 24.63
N VAL A 196 -8.72 26.83 25.75
CA VAL A 196 -9.33 27.23 27.04
C VAL A 196 -8.51 28.34 27.68
N LEU A 197 -9.18 29.20 28.46
CA LEU A 197 -8.54 30.23 29.26
C LEU A 197 -7.94 29.62 30.52
N ALA A 198 -6.71 30.02 30.86
CA ALA A 198 -6.06 29.68 32.11
C ALA A 198 -6.40 30.75 33.15
N VAL A 199 -7.42 30.47 33.98
CA VAL A 199 -7.96 31.44 34.93
C VAL A 199 -7.37 31.20 36.31
N LYS A 200 -6.90 32.25 37.00
CA LYS A 200 -6.47 32.15 38.40
C LYS A 200 -7.64 31.62 39.23
N ALA A 201 -7.41 30.59 40.06
CA ALA A 201 -8.49 29.87 40.75
C ALA A 201 -9.40 30.78 41.61
N MET A 202 -8.85 31.85 42.18
CA MET A 202 -9.60 32.87 42.94
C MET A 202 -10.67 33.59 42.10
N TYR A 203 -10.48 33.70 40.78
CA TYR A 203 -11.38 34.37 39.85
C TYR A 203 -12.25 33.42 39.03
N ARG A 204 -12.27 32.10 39.34
CA ARG A 204 -13.04 31.10 38.58
C ARG A 204 -14.53 31.42 38.39
N ARG A 205 -15.14 32.13 39.35
CA ARG A 205 -16.57 32.53 39.30
C ARG A 205 -16.81 33.83 38.50
N LYS A 206 -15.74 34.55 38.14
CA LYS A 206 -15.79 35.80 37.38
C LYS A 206 -15.72 35.58 35.88
N VAL A 207 -15.13 34.46 35.45
CA VAL A 207 -15.10 34.04 34.04
C VAL A 207 -16.32 33.17 33.76
N GLN A 208 -17.18 33.59 32.85
CA GLN A 208 -18.34 32.79 32.44
C GLN A 208 -17.93 31.75 31.40
N GLY A 209 -18.24 30.48 31.67
CA GLY A 209 -17.91 29.39 30.78
C GLY A 209 -17.95 28.02 31.45
N THR A 210 -17.57 27.00 30.69
CA THR A 210 -17.52 25.62 31.15
C THR A 210 -16.09 25.28 31.63
N ALA A 211 -15.96 24.79 32.87
CA ALA A 211 -14.68 24.39 33.42
C ALA A 211 -14.31 22.96 32.98
N TRP A 212 -13.13 22.80 32.38
CA TRP A 212 -12.63 21.53 31.84
C TRP A 212 -11.61 20.84 32.74
N GLY A 213 -11.17 21.50 33.81
CA GLY A 213 -10.24 20.94 34.78
C GLY A 213 -9.47 22.02 35.53
N SER A 214 -8.46 21.60 36.29
CA SER A 214 -7.56 22.49 37.03
C SER A 214 -6.11 22.02 36.94
N SER A 215 -5.17 22.92 37.23
CA SER A 215 -3.75 22.56 37.36
C SER A 215 -3.53 21.56 38.52
N LYS A 216 -2.38 20.87 38.52
CA LYS A 216 -1.98 19.93 39.59
C LYS A 216 -1.96 20.57 40.98
N THR A 217 -1.61 21.85 41.05
CA THR A 217 -1.58 22.65 42.28
C THR A 217 -2.93 23.25 42.64
N GLY A 218 -3.93 23.16 41.75
CA GLY A 218 -5.25 23.79 41.91
C GLY A 218 -5.25 25.31 41.77
N SER A 219 -4.12 25.93 41.43
CA SER A 219 -3.98 27.39 41.32
C SER A 219 -4.61 27.97 40.05
N ILE A 220 -4.82 27.14 39.01
CA ILE A 220 -5.39 27.53 37.72
C ILE A 220 -6.60 26.65 37.44
N VAL A 221 -7.68 27.25 36.96
CA VAL A 221 -8.86 26.56 36.43
C VAL A 221 -8.93 26.82 34.93
N TYR A 222 -9.08 25.76 34.14
CA TYR A 222 -9.17 25.84 32.69
C TYR A 222 -10.64 26.00 32.28
N ILE A 223 -10.99 27.13 31.67
CA ILE A 223 -12.37 27.48 31.35
C ILE A 223 -12.52 27.76 29.85
N GLU A 224 -13.45 27.06 29.20
CA GLU A 224 -13.93 27.41 27.85
C GLU A 224 -14.92 28.57 27.97
N PRO A 225 -14.65 29.74 27.37
CA PRO A 225 -15.54 30.90 27.50
C PRO A 225 -16.95 30.63 26.98
N ARG A 226 -17.97 31.16 27.68
CA ARG A 226 -19.36 31.03 27.24
C ARG A 226 -19.58 31.58 25.82
N GLN A 227 -18.82 32.60 25.43
CA GLN A 227 -18.87 33.22 24.10
C GLN A 227 -18.44 32.25 22.97
N THR A 228 -17.72 31.18 23.28
CA THR A 228 -17.28 30.18 22.30
C THR A 228 -18.15 28.92 22.27
N GLU A 229 -18.95 28.66 23.31
CA GLU A 229 -19.73 27.41 23.43
C GLU A 229 -20.64 27.12 22.23
N ILE A 230 -21.28 28.15 21.66
CA ILE A 230 -22.16 27.99 20.48
C ILE A 230 -21.34 27.51 19.28
N TYR A 231 -20.24 28.21 18.98
CA TYR A 231 -19.37 27.86 17.86
C TYR A 231 -18.68 26.50 18.06
N SER A 232 -18.32 26.15 19.30
CA SER A 232 -17.74 24.84 19.63
C SER A 232 -18.72 23.69 19.42
N ARG A 233 -20.00 23.90 19.76
CA ARG A 233 -21.06 22.89 19.51
C ARG A 233 -21.31 22.73 18.01
N GLU A 234 -21.44 23.83 17.29
CA GLU A 234 -21.60 23.82 15.83
C GLU A 234 -20.40 23.15 15.13
N LEU A 235 -19.17 23.39 15.63
CA LEU A 235 -17.97 22.76 15.12
C LEU A 235 -18.01 21.24 15.32
N SER A 236 -18.48 20.80 16.48
CA SER A 236 -18.62 19.37 16.78
C SER A 236 -19.64 18.69 15.85
N ASN A 237 -20.74 19.38 15.53
CA ASN A 237 -21.75 18.89 14.59
C ASN A 237 -21.18 18.80 13.17
N LEU A 238 -20.53 19.85 12.66
CA LEU A 238 -19.95 19.82 11.32
C LEU A 238 -18.83 18.78 11.17
N LEU A 239 -18.04 18.54 12.22
CA LEU A 239 -17.04 17.45 12.20
C LEU A 239 -17.70 16.06 12.17
N TYR A 240 -18.86 15.91 12.82
CA TYR A 240 -19.65 14.69 12.71
C TYR A 240 -20.20 14.52 11.29
N ASP A 241 -20.80 15.58 10.73
CA ASP A 241 -21.35 15.57 9.37
C ASP A 241 -20.25 15.30 8.32
N GLU A 242 -19.05 15.87 8.49
CA GLU A 242 -17.89 15.58 7.64
C GLU A 242 -17.54 14.10 7.65
N LYS A 243 -17.54 13.49 8.84
CA LYS A 243 -17.20 12.07 9.00
C LYS A 243 -18.26 11.16 8.35
N GLU A 244 -19.54 11.47 8.53
CA GLU A 244 -20.64 10.73 7.88
C GLU A 244 -20.57 10.84 6.36
N GLU A 245 -20.33 12.04 5.82
CA GLU A 245 -20.19 12.26 4.38
C GLU A 245 -18.98 11.50 3.81
N ILE A 246 -17.85 11.51 4.51
CA ILE A 246 -16.67 10.70 4.15
C ILE A 246 -17.04 9.21 4.09
N GLN A 247 -17.81 8.69 5.05
CA GLN A 247 -18.24 7.30 5.01
C GLN A 247 -19.18 6.99 3.84
N CYS A 248 -20.06 7.92 3.47
CA CYS A 248 -20.90 7.79 2.29
C CYS A 248 -20.06 7.71 1.01
N ILE A 249 -19.11 8.63 0.83
CA ILE A 249 -18.20 8.63 -0.32
C ILE A 249 -17.42 7.32 -0.42
N LEU A 250 -16.87 6.83 0.70
CA LEU A 250 -16.12 5.58 0.73
C LEU A 250 -17.00 4.36 0.45
N ARG A 251 -18.26 4.36 0.89
CA ARG A 251 -19.22 3.29 0.62
C ARG A 251 -19.55 3.23 -0.88
N ASP A 252 -19.82 4.38 -1.49
CA ASP A 252 -20.12 4.48 -2.92
C ASP A 252 -18.91 4.04 -3.77
N LEU A 253 -17.72 4.50 -3.40
CA LEU A 253 -16.49 4.06 -4.05
C LEU A 253 -16.24 2.57 -3.85
N THR A 254 -16.51 2.02 -2.66
CA THR A 254 -16.36 0.57 -2.41
C THR A 254 -17.34 -0.25 -3.26
N ALA A 255 -18.59 0.21 -3.40
CA ALA A 255 -19.59 -0.42 -4.26
C ALA A 255 -19.24 -0.34 -5.76
N PHE A 256 -18.51 0.69 -6.17
CA PHE A 256 -17.92 0.75 -7.51
C PHE A 256 -16.77 -0.27 -7.66
N ILE A 257 -15.83 -0.28 -6.71
CA ILE A 257 -14.66 -1.18 -6.73
C ILE A 257 -15.07 -2.66 -6.69
N SER A 258 -16.16 -3.02 -6.00
CA SER A 258 -16.61 -4.42 -5.88
C SER A 258 -16.97 -5.06 -7.22
N GLN A 259 -17.36 -4.26 -8.21
CA GLN A 259 -17.63 -4.72 -9.57
C GLN A 259 -16.35 -5.24 -10.27
N PHE A 260 -15.17 -4.84 -9.79
CA PHE A 260 -13.86 -5.24 -10.30
C PHE A 260 -13.20 -6.33 -9.44
N ALA A 261 -13.94 -6.98 -8.52
CA ALA A 261 -13.34 -7.93 -7.58
C ALA A 261 -12.63 -9.11 -8.26
N ASP A 262 -13.17 -9.64 -9.37
CA ASP A 262 -12.53 -10.71 -10.13
C ASP A 262 -11.31 -10.23 -10.90
N LEU A 263 -11.40 -9.06 -11.53
CA LEU A 263 -10.24 -8.40 -12.16
C LEU A 263 -9.09 -8.20 -11.17
N LEU A 264 -9.40 -7.74 -9.95
CA LEU A 264 -8.41 -7.54 -8.89
C LEU A 264 -7.77 -8.86 -8.42
N LYS A 265 -8.51 -9.97 -8.45
CA LYS A 265 -7.93 -11.31 -8.20
C LYS A 265 -6.92 -11.67 -9.29
N ASP A 266 -7.26 -11.40 -10.54
CA ASP A 266 -6.39 -11.70 -11.68
C ASP A 266 -5.15 -10.81 -11.69
N TYR A 267 -5.29 -9.53 -11.34
CA TYR A 267 -4.16 -8.62 -11.13
C TYR A 267 -3.21 -9.12 -10.05
N GLN A 268 -3.74 -9.57 -8.90
CA GLN A 268 -2.91 -10.11 -7.83
C GLN A 268 -2.21 -11.40 -8.24
N ARG A 269 -2.89 -12.29 -8.98
CA ARG A 269 -2.28 -13.52 -9.51
C ARG A 269 -1.18 -13.20 -10.51
N TYR A 270 -1.43 -12.28 -11.43
CA TYR A 270 -0.47 -11.83 -12.43
C TYR A 270 0.79 -11.26 -11.78
N ILE A 271 0.66 -10.32 -10.85
CA ILE A 271 1.82 -9.73 -10.16
C ILE A 271 2.59 -10.78 -9.36
N THR A 272 1.89 -11.72 -8.71
CA THR A 272 2.54 -12.84 -8.01
C THR A 272 3.36 -13.70 -8.98
N ALA A 273 2.85 -13.97 -10.18
CA ALA A 273 3.56 -14.73 -11.20
C ALA A 273 4.79 -13.98 -11.73
N VAL A 274 4.64 -12.68 -12.06
CA VAL A 274 5.74 -11.80 -12.47
C VAL A 274 6.84 -11.76 -11.39
N ASP A 275 6.47 -11.71 -10.12
CA ASP A 275 7.44 -11.68 -9.02
C ASP A 275 8.24 -12.97 -8.88
N ILE A 276 7.60 -14.13 -9.11
CA ILE A 276 8.29 -15.42 -9.17
C ILE A 276 9.22 -15.49 -10.37
N ILE A 277 8.81 -15.00 -11.54
CA ILE A 277 9.65 -14.96 -12.75
C ILE A 277 10.87 -14.05 -12.50
N CYS A 278 10.66 -12.86 -11.96
CA CYS A 278 11.71 -11.93 -11.55
C CYS A 278 12.69 -12.59 -10.56
N ALA A 279 12.19 -13.29 -9.55
CA ALA A 279 13.02 -13.98 -8.58
C ALA A 279 13.88 -15.08 -9.23
N LYS A 280 13.30 -15.86 -10.16
CA LYS A 280 14.04 -16.87 -10.93
C LYS A 280 15.12 -16.23 -11.79
N ALA A 281 14.81 -15.10 -12.44
CA ALA A 281 15.78 -14.36 -13.25
C ALA A 281 16.91 -13.80 -12.39
N LYS A 282 16.62 -13.20 -11.22
CA LYS A 282 17.66 -12.76 -10.27
C LYS A 282 18.53 -13.91 -9.80
N TYR A 283 17.92 -15.06 -9.52
CA TYR A 283 18.63 -16.26 -9.09
C TYR A 283 19.56 -16.80 -10.18
N ALA A 284 19.07 -16.83 -11.43
CA ALA A 284 19.86 -17.15 -12.61
C ALA A 284 21.03 -16.17 -12.79
N HIS A 285 20.78 -14.87 -12.65
CA HIS A 285 21.80 -13.83 -12.74
C HIS A 285 22.90 -14.00 -11.69
N GLN A 286 22.55 -14.29 -10.43
CA GLN A 286 23.52 -14.54 -9.35
C GLN A 286 24.45 -15.74 -9.61
N MET A 287 24.00 -16.68 -10.43
CA MET A 287 24.75 -17.90 -10.75
C MET A 287 25.35 -17.91 -12.15
N ASN A 288 25.16 -16.84 -12.94
CA ASN A 288 25.43 -16.85 -14.39
C ASN A 288 24.80 -18.07 -15.09
N ALA A 289 23.57 -18.42 -14.71
CA ALA A 289 22.89 -19.59 -15.24
C ALA A 289 22.51 -19.41 -16.72
N LEU A 290 22.42 -20.53 -17.43
CA LEU A 290 22.08 -20.57 -18.86
C LEU A 290 20.67 -21.14 -19.05
N LEU A 291 20.00 -20.72 -20.14
CA LEU A 291 18.76 -21.35 -20.59
C LEU A 291 19.09 -22.75 -21.14
N PRO A 292 18.59 -23.84 -20.52
CA PRO A 292 18.85 -25.19 -21.02
C PRO A 292 18.08 -25.46 -22.31
N GLU A 293 18.67 -26.25 -23.20
CA GLU A 293 17.97 -26.85 -24.33
C GLU A 293 17.21 -28.10 -23.86
N ILE A 294 15.92 -28.17 -24.14
CA ILE A 294 15.05 -29.29 -23.78
C ILE A 294 14.75 -30.10 -25.03
N THR A 295 15.30 -31.31 -25.11
CA THR A 295 15.06 -32.25 -26.22
C THR A 295 14.02 -33.32 -25.82
N GLN A 296 13.53 -34.07 -26.80
CA GLN A 296 12.65 -35.23 -26.54
C GLN A 296 13.44 -36.52 -26.25
N GLU A 297 14.76 -36.47 -26.42
CA GLU A 297 15.66 -37.59 -26.16
C GLU A 297 15.83 -37.76 -24.65
N ARG A 298 15.89 -39.01 -24.17
CA ARG A 298 16.06 -39.30 -22.74
C ARG A 298 17.54 -39.26 -22.35
N GLU A 299 18.21 -38.21 -22.75
CA GLU A 299 19.64 -38.01 -22.55
C GLU A 299 19.87 -36.74 -21.73
N LEU A 300 20.92 -36.77 -20.90
CA LEU A 300 21.34 -35.63 -20.09
C LEU A 300 22.77 -35.30 -20.47
N PHE A 301 22.95 -34.16 -21.13
CA PHE A 301 24.27 -33.64 -21.47
C PHE A 301 24.54 -32.37 -20.65
N LEU A 302 25.53 -32.46 -19.77
CA LEU A 302 26.00 -31.36 -18.93
C LEU A 302 27.45 -31.07 -19.29
N ARG A 303 27.82 -29.79 -19.33
CA ARG A 303 29.19 -29.37 -19.55
C ARG A 303 29.54 -28.32 -18.52
N GLU A 304 30.61 -28.56 -17.77
CA GLU A 304 31.07 -27.68 -16.70
C GLU A 304 29.95 -27.31 -15.71
N ALA A 305 29.18 -28.32 -15.27
CA ALA A 305 28.01 -28.09 -14.43
C ALA A 305 28.40 -27.81 -12.98
N TYR A 306 27.71 -26.86 -12.33
CA TYR A 306 27.98 -26.50 -10.94
C TYR A 306 26.81 -26.89 -10.05
N HIS A 307 27.11 -27.32 -8.83
CA HIS A 307 26.08 -27.44 -7.80
C HIS A 307 25.64 -26.03 -7.37
N PRO A 308 24.37 -25.62 -7.56
CA PRO A 308 23.96 -24.23 -7.44
C PRO A 308 24.16 -23.65 -6.04
N LEU A 309 23.85 -24.43 -5.00
CA LEU A 309 24.03 -23.99 -3.60
C LEU A 309 25.51 -23.84 -3.22
N LEU A 310 26.37 -24.72 -3.75
CA LEU A 310 27.80 -24.68 -3.48
C LEU A 310 28.43 -23.49 -4.20
N TYR A 311 28.07 -23.29 -5.47
CA TYR A 311 28.51 -22.16 -6.28
C TYR A 311 28.23 -20.83 -5.58
N LEU A 312 26.99 -20.60 -5.16
CA LEU A 312 26.59 -19.37 -4.47
C LEU A 312 27.29 -19.20 -3.11
N SER A 313 27.41 -20.28 -2.34
CA SER A 313 28.07 -20.26 -1.03
C SER A 313 29.56 -19.90 -1.16
N ASN A 314 30.25 -20.51 -2.11
CA ASN A 314 31.66 -20.26 -2.38
C ASN A 314 31.91 -18.88 -2.98
N ALA A 315 31.05 -18.42 -3.90
CA ALA A 315 31.12 -17.08 -4.47
C ALA A 315 31.05 -16.00 -3.36
N LYS A 316 30.14 -16.15 -2.38
CA LYS A 316 30.06 -15.27 -1.20
C LYS A 316 31.33 -15.29 -0.34
N LYS A 317 32.05 -16.40 -0.30
CA LYS A 317 33.29 -16.58 0.47
C LYS A 317 34.56 -16.20 -0.32
N GLY A 318 34.43 -15.85 -1.61
CA GLY A 318 35.58 -15.65 -2.51
C GLY A 318 36.36 -16.93 -2.78
N VAL A 319 35.73 -18.09 -2.66
CA VAL A 319 36.33 -19.42 -2.90
C VAL A 319 35.96 -19.90 -4.30
N THR A 320 36.91 -20.51 -5.02
CA THR A 320 36.64 -21.12 -6.33
C THR A 320 35.79 -22.37 -6.20
N THR A 321 34.71 -22.47 -6.98
CA THR A 321 33.95 -23.72 -7.15
C THR A 321 34.46 -24.42 -8.40
N PHE A 322 34.70 -25.72 -8.32
CA PHE A 322 35.08 -26.52 -9.47
C PHE A 322 33.85 -27.16 -10.11
N PRO A 323 33.72 -27.13 -11.45
CA PRO A 323 32.61 -27.76 -12.14
C PRO A 323 32.72 -29.29 -12.11
N GLN A 324 31.57 -29.95 -12.26
CA GLN A 324 31.48 -31.37 -12.54
C GLN A 324 31.54 -31.62 -14.06
N PRO A 325 32.20 -32.71 -14.49
CA PRO A 325 32.39 -33.04 -15.89
C PRO A 325 31.09 -33.28 -16.64
#